data_AF-A0AAJ4TKL6-F1
#
_entry.id   AF-A0AAJ4TKL6-F1
#
_cell.length_a   1.000
_cell.length_b   1.000
_cell.length_c   1.000
_cell.angle_alpha   90.00
_cell.angle_beta   90.00
_cell.angle_gamma   90.00
#
_symmetry.space_group_name_H-M   'P 1'
#
loop_
_entity.id
_entity.type
_entity.pdbx_description
1 polymer ?
#
loop_
_entity_poly.entity_id
_entity_poly.type
_entity_poly.pdbx_seq_one_letter_code
_entity_poly.pdbx_strand_id
1 'polypeptide(L)'
;MNSIRDLLSKVFTAYMAGLISGLVIEIIWILVTTHSLNLNEDLKLELYRMMIWGGVWALILVSPFPKNIWVRSAAMALIVILFNYMIRMPYSGDGFFASNAGNDVFYANLIFNCPWAMLAGFIYTLASNK
;
A
#
# COMPACT_ATOMS: atom_id res chain seq x y z
N MET A 1 11.94 14.01 -25.45
CA MET A 1 11.71 14.39 -24.03
C MET A 1 12.73 13.62 -23.21
N ASN A 2 13.59 14.28 -22.41
CA ASN A 2 14.73 13.63 -21.75
C ASN A 2 14.29 12.42 -20.91
N SER A 3 14.83 11.23 -21.20
CA SER A 3 14.50 9.93 -20.57
C SER A 3 14.46 10.00 -19.03
N ILE A 4 15.38 10.75 -18.43
CA ILE A 4 15.46 10.94 -16.98
C ILE A 4 14.25 11.70 -16.41
N ARG A 5 13.79 12.75 -17.11
CA ARG A 5 12.63 13.53 -16.65
C ARG A 5 11.37 12.69 -16.66
N ASP A 6 11.18 11.88 -17.71
CA ASP A 6 10.04 10.96 -17.82
C ASP A 6 10.05 9.91 -16.70
N LEU A 7 11.22 9.32 -16.43
CA LEU A 7 11.38 8.37 -15.32
C LEU A 7 11.06 9.01 -13.96
N LEU A 8 11.59 10.21 -13.68
CA LEU A 8 11.34 10.91 -12.42
C LEU A 8 9.86 11.25 -12.24
N SER A 9 9.18 11.68 -13.31
CA SER A 9 7.74 11.91 -13.28
C SER A 9 6.96 10.63 -12.97
N LYS A 10 7.33 9.48 -13.56
CA LYS A 10 6.70 8.19 -13.27
C LYS A 10 6.93 7.74 -11.82
N VAL A 11 8.16 7.88 -11.31
CA VAL A 11 8.51 7.56 -9.92
C VAL A 11 7.71 8.41 -8.95
N PHE A 12 7.65 9.72 -9.19
CA PHE A 12 6.87 10.64 -8.37
C PHE A 12 5.37 10.29 -8.38
N THR A 13 4.79 10.08 -9.56
CA THR A 13 3.38 9.73 -9.69
C THR A 13 3.05 8.40 -9.00
N ALA A 14 3.93 7.39 -9.12
CA ALA A 14 3.77 6.11 -8.43
C ALA A 14 3.80 6.27 -6.91
N TYR A 15 4.79 6.99 -6.39
CA TYR A 15 4.91 7.26 -4.96
C TYR A 15 3.66 7.99 -4.42
N MET A 16 3.21 9.05 -5.11
CA MET A 16 2.02 9.79 -4.71
C MET A 16 0.75 8.94 -4.78
N ALA A 17 0.63 8.07 -5.79
CA ALA A 17 -0.50 7.14 -5.91
C ALA A 17 -0.57 6.16 -4.72
N GLY A 18 0.58 5.59 -4.32
CA GLY A 18 0.69 4.73 -3.14
C GLY A 18 0.38 5.43 -1.82
N LEU A 19 0.89 6.66 -1.67
CA LEU A 19 0.68 7.49 -0.49
C LEU A 19 -0.80 7.87 -0.31
N ILE A 20 -1.44 8.36 -1.37
CA ILE A 20 -2.85 8.79 -1.34
C ILE A 20 -3.76 7.58 -1.12
N SER A 21 -3.52 6.47 -1.83
CA SER A 21 -4.31 5.25 -1.64
C SER A 21 -4.15 4.67 -0.22
N GLY A 22 -2.94 4.71 0.35
CA GLY A 22 -2.69 4.28 1.72
C GLY A 22 -3.50 5.10 2.73
N LEU A 23 -3.48 6.43 2.58
CA LEU A 23 -4.28 7.34 3.42
C LEU A 23 -5.79 7.05 3.32
N VAL A 24 -6.31 6.84 2.11
CA VAL A 24 -7.74 6.57 1.91
C VAL A 24 -8.17 5.28 2.62
N ILE A 25 -7.40 4.21 2.45
CA ILE A 25 -7.71 2.91 3.08
C ILE A 25 -7.63 3.01 4.60
N GLU A 26 -6.65 3.73 5.12
CA GLU A 26 -6.50 3.89 6.56
C GLU A 26 -7.63 4.73 7.18
N ILE A 27 -8.06 5.80 6.52
CA ILE A 27 -9.23 6.57 6.95
C ILE A 27 -10.48 5.69 6.97
N ILE A 28 -10.70 4.87 5.93
CA ILE A 28 -11.84 3.93 5.88
C ILE A 28 -11.78 2.96 7.06
N TRP A 29 -10.60 2.41 7.37
CA TRP A 29 -10.42 1.49 8.49
C TRP A 29 -10.78 2.13 9.83
N ILE A 30 -10.28 3.34 10.10
CA ILE A 30 -10.57 4.09 11.33
C ILE A 30 -12.07 4.34 11.45
N LEU A 31 -12.71 4.79 10.36
CA LEU A 31 -14.15 5.07 10.36
C LEU A 31 -15.00 3.82 10.66
N VAL A 32 -14.57 2.65 10.19
CA VAL A 32 -15.28 1.37 10.42
C VAL A 32 -15.05 0.83 11.83
N THR A 33 -13.88 1.04 12.43
CA THR A 33 -13.50 0.41 13.70
C THR A 33 -13.77 1.28 14.92
N THR A 34 -13.30 2.53 14.92
CA THR A 34 -13.35 3.40 16.11
C THR A 34 -14.49 4.40 16.08
N HIS A 35 -15.14 4.58 14.92
CA HIS A 35 -16.24 5.55 14.69
C HIS A 35 -15.90 6.99 15.12
N SER A 36 -14.63 7.28 15.41
CA SER A 36 -14.14 8.57 15.89
C SER A 36 -12.69 8.78 15.47
N LEU A 37 -12.43 9.90 14.81
CA LEU A 37 -11.11 10.35 14.42
C LEU A 37 -10.56 11.25 15.52
N ASN A 38 -9.96 10.65 16.54
CA ASN A 38 -9.21 11.42 17.54
C ASN A 38 -7.77 11.57 17.07
N LEU A 39 -7.43 12.73 16.51
CA LEU A 39 -6.12 13.06 15.94
C LEU A 39 -5.05 13.29 17.02
N ASN A 40 -4.79 12.27 17.83
CA ASN A 40 -3.67 12.25 18.77
C ASN A 40 -2.33 12.07 18.02
N GLU A 41 -1.21 12.28 18.73
CA GLU A 41 0.13 12.18 18.12
C GLU A 41 0.47 10.76 17.64
N ASP A 42 -0.02 9.73 18.34
CA ASP A 42 0.22 8.33 17.97
C ASP A 42 -0.44 7.99 16.63
N LEU A 43 -1.70 8.37 16.43
CA LEU A 43 -2.43 8.15 15.18
C LEU A 43 -1.78 8.92 14.02
N LYS A 44 -1.30 10.15 14.26
CA LYS A 44 -0.57 10.92 13.24
C LYS A 44 0.71 10.21 12.81
N LEU A 45 1.48 9.68 13.77
CA LEU A 45 2.71 8.95 13.49
C LEU A 45 2.43 7.66 12.72
N GLU A 46 1.37 6.95 13.09
CA GLU A 46 0.92 5.73 12.42
C GLU A 46 0.47 6.00 10.98
N LEU A 47 -0.40 6.98 10.77
CA LEU A 47 -0.84 7.45 9.44
C LEU A 47 0.36 7.83 8.58
N TYR A 48 1.30 8.61 9.12
CA TYR A 48 2.51 9.02 8.43
C TYR A 48 3.36 7.83 7.96
N ARG A 49 3.59 6.85 8.86
CA ARG A 49 4.34 5.65 8.52
C ARG A 49 3.65 4.85 7.41
N MET A 50 2.34 4.65 7.51
CA MET A 50 1.58 3.90 6.50
C MET A 50 1.56 4.60 5.15
N MET A 51 1.40 5.92 5.13
CA MET A 51 1.46 6.74 3.93
C MET A 51 2.81 6.64 3.21
N ILE A 52 3.92 6.76 3.94
CA ILE A 52 5.25 6.68 3.36
C ILE A 52 5.51 5.29 2.80
N TRP A 53 5.22 4.24 3.57
CA TRP A 53 5.42 2.87 3.11
C TRP A 53 4.53 2.54 1.92
N GLY A 54 3.28 3.03 1.91
CA GLY A 54 2.40 2.94 0.75
C GLY A 54 3.03 3.56 -0.51
N GLY A 55 3.64 4.74 -0.38
CA GLY A 55 4.38 5.36 -1.47
C GLY A 55 5.58 4.53 -1.94
N VAL A 56 6.38 3.98 -1.01
CA VAL A 56 7.56 3.16 -1.33
C VAL A 56 7.16 1.90 -2.09
N TRP A 57 6.14 1.17 -1.63
CA TRP A 57 5.68 -0.05 -2.30
C TRP A 57 5.11 0.23 -3.69
N ALA A 58 4.43 1.37 -3.87
CA ALA A 58 3.88 1.78 -5.16
C ALA A 58 4.93 2.05 -6.24
N LEU A 59 6.22 2.18 -5.89
CA LEU A 59 7.29 2.26 -6.88
C LEU A 59 7.36 1.04 -7.80
N ILE A 60 6.82 -0.11 -7.39
CA ILE A 60 6.66 -1.29 -8.25
C ILE A 60 5.85 -0.98 -9.51
N LEU A 61 4.90 -0.02 -9.44
CA LEU A 61 4.09 0.39 -10.59
C LEU A 61 4.92 1.05 -11.70
N VAL A 62 6.10 1.59 -11.39
CA VAL A 62 7.03 2.16 -12.38
C VAL A 62 7.66 1.06 -13.24
N SER A 63 7.70 -0.18 -12.75
CA SER A 63 8.29 -1.32 -13.47
C SER A 63 7.74 -1.41 -14.90
N PRO A 64 8.61 -1.60 -15.91
CA PRO A 64 8.18 -1.77 -17.30
C PRO A 64 7.50 -3.13 -17.56
N PHE A 65 7.65 -4.07 -16.62
CA PHE A 65 7.10 -5.41 -16.72
C PHE A 65 6.31 -5.79 -15.46
N PRO A 66 5.13 -6.43 -15.62
CA PRO A 66 4.36 -6.61 -16.86
C PRO A 66 3.72 -5.29 -17.36
N LYS A 67 3.43 -5.19 -18.67
CA LYS A 67 2.84 -3.96 -19.26
C LYS A 67 1.49 -3.58 -18.62
N ASN A 68 0.68 -4.58 -18.27
CA ASN A 68 -0.62 -4.38 -17.66
C ASN A 68 -0.47 -3.86 -16.22
N ILE A 69 -1.02 -2.65 -15.96
CA ILE A 69 -0.96 -2.01 -14.65
C ILE A 69 -1.65 -2.83 -13.56
N TRP A 70 -2.75 -3.53 -13.89
CA TRP A 70 -3.48 -4.35 -12.93
C TRP A 70 -2.67 -5.55 -12.45
N VAL A 71 -1.83 -6.10 -13.33
CA VAL A 71 -0.91 -7.18 -12.94
C VAL A 71 0.23 -6.63 -12.07
N ARG A 72 0.72 -5.42 -12.35
CA ARG A 72 1.69 -4.72 -11.48
C ARG A 72 1.10 -4.41 -10.10
N SER A 73 -0.16 -3.98 -10.04
CA SER A 73 -0.90 -3.79 -8.78
C SER A 73 -1.10 -5.09 -8.02
N ALA A 74 -1.48 -6.18 -8.70
CA ALA A 74 -1.61 -7.49 -8.07
C ALA A 74 -0.27 -8.00 -7.52
N ALA A 75 0.82 -7.82 -8.28
CA ALA A 75 2.16 -8.15 -7.83
C ALA A 75 2.57 -7.32 -6.60
N MET A 76 2.27 -6.02 -6.60
CA MET A 76 2.49 -5.16 -5.45
C MET A 76 1.73 -5.65 -4.21
N ALA A 77 0.43 -5.93 -4.33
CA ALA A 77 -0.36 -6.47 -3.23
C ALA A 77 0.26 -7.76 -2.68
N LEU A 78 0.62 -8.69 -3.56
CA LEU A 78 1.21 -9.97 -3.19
C LEU A 78 2.54 -9.80 -2.45
N ILE A 79 3.41 -8.91 -2.93
CA ILE A 79 4.70 -8.62 -2.29
C ILE A 79 4.49 -8.07 -0.89
N VAL A 80 3.58 -7.12 -0.71
CA VAL A 80 3.30 -6.53 0.62
C VAL A 80 2.66 -7.55 1.55
N ILE A 81 1.72 -8.37 1.06
CA ILE A 81 1.09 -9.43 1.84
C ILE A 81 2.13 -10.46 2.31
N LEU A 82 3.00 -10.91 1.41
CA LEU A 82 4.09 -11.83 1.74
C LEU A 82 5.09 -11.20 2.70
N PHE A 83 5.46 -9.94 2.51
CA PHE A 83 6.30 -9.21 3.46
C PHE A 83 5.68 -9.19 4.85
N ASN A 84 4.37 -8.91 4.95
CA ASN A 84 3.68 -8.91 6.23
C ASN A 84 3.69 -10.31 6.87
N TYR A 85 3.37 -11.36 6.11
CA TYR A 85 3.33 -12.73 6.63
C TYR A 85 4.69 -13.34 6.97
N MET A 86 5.73 -12.98 6.24
CA MET A 86 7.05 -13.61 6.35
C MET A 86 8.03 -12.81 7.20
N ILE A 87 7.81 -11.50 7.36
CA ILE A 87 8.74 -10.61 8.05
C ILE A 87 8.05 -9.90 9.20
N ARG A 88 6.98 -9.13 8.92
CA ARG A 88 6.34 -8.28 9.94
C ARG A 88 5.71 -9.11 11.07
N MET A 89 4.93 -10.13 10.74
CA MET A 89 4.20 -10.94 11.71
C MET A 89 5.11 -11.81 12.59
N PRO A 90 6.13 -12.51 12.05
CA PRO A 90 7.13 -13.17 12.90
C PRO A 90 7.82 -12.20 13.86
N TYR A 91 8.13 -10.99 13.39
CA TYR A 91 8.77 -9.96 14.20
C TYR A 91 7.87 -9.42 15.32
N SER A 92 6.55 -9.38 15.14
CA SER A 92 5.58 -9.03 16.19
C SER A 92 5.23 -10.18 17.14
N GLY A 93 5.74 -11.39 16.90
CA GLY A 93 5.43 -12.59 17.70
C GLY A 93 4.25 -13.42 17.19
N ASP A 94 3.60 -12.98 16.11
CA ASP A 94 2.42 -13.62 15.51
C ASP A 94 2.75 -14.87 14.67
N GLY A 95 4.04 -15.18 14.52
CA GLY A 95 4.53 -16.32 13.75
C GLY A 95 4.45 -16.11 12.23
N PHE A 96 4.96 -17.09 11.48
CA PHE A 96 4.90 -17.06 10.02
C PHE A 96 3.46 -17.27 9.55
N PHE A 97 3.03 -16.48 8.56
CA PHE A 97 1.66 -16.54 8.03
C PHE A 97 0.57 -16.39 9.11
N ALA A 98 0.83 -15.56 10.14
CA ALA A 98 -0.08 -15.37 11.26
C ALA A 98 -0.40 -16.67 12.03
N SER A 99 0.50 -17.65 12.07
CA SER A 99 0.26 -18.96 12.68
C SER A 99 -0.17 -18.90 14.15
N ASN A 100 0.21 -17.84 14.86
CA ASN A 100 -0.09 -17.63 16.27
C ASN A 100 -1.09 -16.49 16.50
N ALA A 101 -1.55 -15.81 15.44
CA ALA A 101 -2.50 -14.71 15.52
C ALA A 101 -3.93 -15.18 15.20
N GLY A 102 -4.91 -14.34 15.54
CA GLY A 102 -6.29 -14.59 15.20
C GLY A 102 -6.55 -14.54 13.69
N ASN A 103 -7.60 -15.23 13.25
CA ASN A 103 -8.03 -15.25 11.85
C ASN A 103 -8.33 -13.84 11.30
N ASP A 104 -8.76 -12.92 12.17
CA ASP A 104 -9.00 -11.52 11.87
C ASP A 104 -7.75 -10.83 11.31
N VAL A 105 -6.57 -11.05 11.91
CA VAL A 105 -5.29 -10.46 11.45
C VAL A 105 -4.90 -11.00 10.08
N PHE A 106 -5.12 -12.29 9.84
CA PHE A 106 -4.89 -12.93 8.54
C PHE A 106 -5.78 -12.29 7.45
N TYR A 107 -7.08 -12.23 7.66
CA TYR A 107 -7.99 -11.67 6.67
C TYR A 107 -7.81 -10.16 6.48
N ALA A 108 -7.55 -9.40 7.55
CA ALA A 108 -7.25 -7.97 7.46
C ALA A 108 -6.07 -7.69 6.52
N ASN A 109 -5.00 -8.49 6.62
CA ASN A 109 -3.83 -8.33 5.75
C ASN A 109 -4.18 -8.48 4.26
N LEU A 110 -5.07 -9.41 3.89
CA LEU A 110 -5.54 -9.52 2.50
C LEU A 110 -6.48 -8.37 2.12
N ILE A 111 -7.48 -8.11 2.97
CA ILE A 111 -8.59 -7.20 2.68
C ILE A 111 -8.12 -5.76 2.57
N PHE A 112 -7.05 -5.35 3.26
CA PHE A 112 -6.53 -3.97 3.15
C PHE A 112 -5.51 -3.81 2.02
N ASN A 113 -4.57 -4.76 1.86
CA ASN A 113 -3.51 -4.60 0.87
C ASN A 113 -4.00 -4.76 -0.58
N CYS A 114 -4.99 -5.60 -0.84
CA CYS A 114 -5.52 -5.77 -2.19
C CYS A 114 -6.23 -4.51 -2.72
N PRO A 115 -7.24 -3.93 -2.03
CA PRO A 115 -7.89 -2.69 -2.45
C PRO A 115 -6.93 -1.50 -2.49
N TRP A 116 -6.03 -1.39 -1.51
CA TRP A 116 -4.98 -0.38 -1.51
C TRP A 116 -4.17 -0.43 -2.81
N ALA A 117 -3.69 -1.61 -3.19
CA ALA A 117 -2.84 -1.76 -4.36
C ALA A 117 -3.56 -1.51 -5.69
N MET A 118 -4.83 -1.90 -5.75
CA MET A 118 -5.69 -1.63 -6.90
C MET A 118 -5.98 -0.13 -7.03
N LEU A 119 -6.24 0.56 -5.92
CA LEU A 119 -6.46 2.00 -5.90
C LEU A 119 -5.19 2.76 -6.33
N ALA A 120 -4.01 2.35 -5.85
CA ALA A 120 -2.74 2.91 -6.30
C ALA A 120 -2.54 2.76 -7.81
N GLY A 121 -2.82 1.56 -8.36
CA GLY A 121 -2.75 1.31 -9.81
C GLY A 121 -3.73 2.17 -10.61
N PHE A 122 -4.94 2.33 -10.10
CA PHE A 122 -5.95 3.20 -10.70
C PHE A 122 -5.50 4.67 -10.74
N ILE A 123 -5.05 5.23 -9.61
CA ILE A 123 -4.54 6.61 -9.53
C ILE A 123 -3.34 6.79 -10.46
N TYR A 124 -2.39 5.84 -10.46
CA TYR A 124 -1.22 5.88 -11.33
C TYR A 124 -1.61 5.92 -12.81
N THR A 125 -2.58 5.10 -13.22
CA THR A 125 -3.08 5.05 -14.60
C THR A 125 -3.70 6.38 -15.03
N LEU A 126 -4.55 6.96 -14.18
CA LEU A 126 -5.19 8.25 -14.44
C LEU A 126 -4.17 9.39 -14.58
N ALA A 127 -3.12 9.38 -13.76
CA ALA A 127 -2.12 10.43 -13.72
C ALA A 127 -1.03 10.26 -14.80
N SER A 128 -0.81 9.06 -15.32
CA SER A 128 0.21 8.75 -16.34
C SER A 128 -0.30 8.72 -17.78
N ASN A 129 -1.62 8.61 -17.99
CA ASN A 129 -2.25 8.69 -19.32
C ASN A 129 -2.53 10.14 -19.79
N LYS A 130 -1.87 11.14 -19.19
CA LYS A 130 -1.84 12.52 -19.66
C LYS A 130 -0.53 12.80 -20.38
#